data_AF-A0A562XKG5-F1
#
_entry.id   AF-A0A562XKG5-F1
#
_cell.length_a   1.000
_cell.length_b   1.000
_cell.length_c   1.000
_cell.angle_alpha   90.00
_cell.angle_beta   90.00
_cell.angle_gamma   90.00
#
_symmetry.space_group_name_H-M   'P 1'
#
loop_
_entity.id
_entity.type
_entity.pdbx_description
1 polymer ?
#
loop_
_entity_poly.entity_id
_entity_poly.type
_entity_poly.pdbx_seq_one_letter_code
_entity_poly.pdbx_strand_id
1 'polypeptide(L)'
;MANKIFDSLVFSPTKSKQEIVTALVAAITKREKADPTNNWIARVSHIYNVGENARASYFVIGDSLKEQKQLSSNLVETPVAQASNAEIDEARVSQIVDEKLQEQSSTINDERILQIVENEIANNQTLSELVRSEVAKNKTSLDISDIIAFS
;
A
#
# COMPACT_ATOMS: atom_id res chain seq x y z
N MET A 1 19.43 14.42 2.50
CA MET A 1 18.97 15.07 1.26
C MET A 1 17.77 15.92 1.60
N ALA A 2 17.76 17.18 1.19
CA ALA A 2 16.58 18.04 1.33
C ALA A 2 15.73 17.96 0.06
N ASN A 3 14.43 18.23 0.19
CA ASN A 3 13.53 18.30 -0.95
C ASN A 3 13.47 19.75 -1.43
N LYS A 4 13.78 19.98 -2.71
CA LYS A 4 13.66 21.29 -3.36
C LYS A 4 12.54 21.26 -4.37
N ILE A 5 11.70 22.30 -4.37
CA ILE A 5 10.55 22.42 -5.26
C ILE A 5 10.84 23.52 -6.28
N PHE A 6 10.47 23.29 -7.54
CA PHE A 6 10.42 24.31 -8.58
C PHE A 6 9.08 24.30 -9.29
N ASP A 7 8.67 25.46 -9.79
CA ASP A 7 7.38 25.61 -10.47
C ASP A 7 7.49 25.27 -11.96
N SER A 8 6.45 24.60 -12.46
CA SER A 8 6.25 24.29 -13.87
C SER A 8 4.85 24.69 -14.30
N LEU A 9 4.79 25.71 -15.16
CA LEU A 9 3.53 26.17 -15.73
C LEU A 9 3.26 25.46 -17.05
N VAL A 10 2.09 24.86 -17.19
CA VAL A 10 1.67 24.17 -18.41
C VAL A 10 0.70 25.04 -19.18
N PHE A 11 1.11 25.41 -20.40
CA PHE A 11 0.37 26.28 -21.30
C PHE A 11 -0.38 25.52 -22.41
N SER A 12 -0.18 24.21 -22.52
CA SER A 12 -0.69 23.41 -23.64
C SER A 12 -1.90 22.57 -23.21
N PRO A 13 -3.11 22.84 -23.73
CA PRO A 13 -4.31 22.08 -23.41
C PRO A 13 -4.38 20.71 -24.09
N THR A 14 -3.48 20.44 -25.05
CA THR A 14 -3.46 19.22 -25.86
C THR A 14 -2.46 18.19 -25.36
N LYS A 15 -1.54 18.57 -24.47
CA LYS A 15 -0.58 17.61 -23.90
C LYS A 15 -1.28 16.76 -22.86
N SER A 16 -1.09 15.45 -22.99
CA SER A 16 -1.52 14.50 -21.97
C SER A 16 -0.73 14.70 -20.67
N LYS A 17 -1.34 14.30 -19.56
CA LYS A 17 -0.69 14.32 -18.25
C LYS A 17 0.61 13.49 -18.26
N GLN A 18 0.59 12.33 -18.92
CA GLN A 18 1.76 11.45 -19.04
C GLN A 18 2.93 12.11 -19.79
N GLU A 19 2.68 12.80 -20.90
CA GLU A 19 3.73 13.52 -21.63
C GLU A 19 4.39 14.60 -20.77
N ILE A 20 3.58 15.32 -19.97
CA ILE A 20 4.07 16.34 -19.05
C ILE A 20 4.92 15.71 -17.93
N VAL A 21 4.44 14.61 -17.34
CA VAL A 21 5.17 13.87 -16.29
C VAL A 21 6.51 13.37 -16.82
N THR A 22 6.54 12.69 -17.97
CA THR A 22 7.78 12.19 -18.57
C THR A 22 8.80 13.31 -18.83
N ALA A 23 8.35 14.45 -19.34
CA ALA A 23 9.23 15.60 -19.57
C ALA A 23 9.79 16.18 -18.27
N LEU A 24 8.98 16.22 -17.21
CA LEU A 24 9.38 16.74 -15.91
C LEU A 24 10.30 15.79 -15.15
N VAL A 25 10.09 14.47 -15.23
CA VAL A 25 11.03 13.49 -14.69
C VAL A 25 12.41 13.69 -15.30
N ALA A 26 12.51 13.81 -16.63
CA ALA A 26 13.78 14.10 -17.29
C ALA A 26 14.42 15.44 -16.84
N ALA A 27 13.60 16.46 -16.57
CA ALA A 27 14.06 17.75 -16.07
C ALA A 27 14.52 17.69 -14.60
N ILE A 28 13.91 16.82 -13.79
CA ILE A 28 14.30 16.53 -12.41
C ILE A 28 15.63 15.77 -12.40
N THR A 29 15.78 14.71 -13.20
CA THR A 29 17.03 13.96 -13.32
C THR A 29 18.21 14.86 -13.69
N LYS A 30 18.02 15.84 -14.59
CA LYS A 30 19.05 16.82 -14.93
C LYS A 30 19.45 17.70 -13.73
N ARG A 31 18.48 18.08 -12.88
CA ARG A 31 18.73 18.90 -11.68
C ARG A 31 19.40 18.08 -10.58
N GLU A 32 18.97 16.84 -10.37
CA GLU A 32 19.60 15.91 -9.42
C GLU A 32 21.04 15.60 -9.83
N LYS A 33 21.33 15.50 -11.14
CA LYS A 33 22.71 15.37 -11.62
C LYS A 33 23.56 16.62 -11.34
N ALA A 34 22.97 17.80 -11.41
CA ALA A 34 23.67 19.08 -11.17
C ALA A 34 23.84 19.40 -9.67
N ASP A 35 22.88 18.96 -8.83
CA ASP A 35 22.86 19.15 -7.38
C ASP A 35 22.41 17.83 -6.71
N PRO A 36 23.32 16.85 -6.57
CA PRO A 36 23.00 15.51 -6.07
C PRO A 36 22.71 15.45 -4.57
N THR A 37 22.85 16.58 -3.86
CA THR A 37 22.55 16.66 -2.43
C THR A 37 21.05 16.84 -2.14
N ASN A 38 20.27 17.11 -3.19
CA ASN A 38 18.85 17.45 -3.10
C ASN A 38 17.99 16.54 -3.99
N ASN A 39 16.82 16.19 -3.48
CA ASN A 39 15.75 15.62 -4.29
C ASN A 39 14.96 16.78 -4.92
N TRP A 40 14.73 16.73 -6.23
CA TRP A 40 13.99 17.79 -6.92
C TRP A 40 12.56 17.37 -7.23
N ILE A 41 11.63 18.28 -6.98
CA ILE A 41 10.19 18.07 -7.17
C ILE A 41 9.67 19.22 -8.04
N ALA A 42 8.88 18.88 -9.07
CA ALA A 42 8.20 19.87 -9.89
C ALA A 42 6.77 20.08 -9.36
N ARG A 43 6.40 21.32 -9.06
CA ARG A 43 5.00 21.71 -8.85
C ARG A 43 4.40 22.11 -10.19
N VAL A 44 3.38 21.41 -10.63
CA VAL A 44 2.76 21.62 -11.94
C VAL A 44 1.45 22.38 -11.77
N SER A 45 1.30 23.46 -12.53
CA SER A 45 0.06 24.22 -12.59
C SER A 45 -0.38 24.45 -14.03
N HIS A 46 -1.61 24.02 -14.34
CA HIS A 46 -2.23 24.22 -15.64
C HIS A 46 -2.92 25.57 -15.68
N ILE A 47 -2.44 26.47 -16.54
CA ILE A 47 -2.92 27.86 -16.57
C ILE A 47 -4.04 28.11 -17.59
N TYR A 48 -4.54 27.05 -18.22
CA TYR A 48 -5.62 27.09 -19.20
C TYR A 48 -6.93 26.61 -18.58
N ASN A 49 -8.04 27.10 -19.13
CA ASN A 49 -9.38 26.95 -18.53
C ASN A 49 -10.27 25.91 -19.23
N VAL A 50 -9.77 25.23 -20.28
CA VAL A 50 -10.52 24.23 -21.06
C VAL A 50 -9.64 23.02 -21.38
N GLY A 51 -10.23 21.82 -21.43
CA GLY A 51 -9.52 20.56 -21.66
C GLY A 51 -9.31 19.71 -20.40
N GLU A 52 -8.82 18.48 -20.59
CA GLU A 52 -8.78 17.42 -19.58
C GLU A 52 -8.04 17.78 -18.29
N ASN A 53 -6.96 18.57 -18.39
CA ASN A 53 -6.14 18.96 -17.22
C ASN A 53 -6.32 20.44 -16.83
N ALA A 54 -7.36 21.12 -17.32
CA ALA A 54 -7.59 22.53 -17.01
C ALA A 54 -7.67 22.77 -15.50
N ARG A 55 -6.95 23.78 -15.01
CA ARG A 55 -6.89 24.17 -13.58
C ARG A 55 -6.37 23.09 -12.63
N ALA A 56 -5.86 21.96 -13.14
CA ALA A 56 -5.25 20.94 -12.32
C ALA A 56 -3.92 21.45 -11.72
N SER A 57 -3.64 21.04 -10.49
CA SER A 57 -2.34 21.19 -9.86
C SER A 57 -1.91 19.86 -9.25
N TYR A 58 -0.65 19.47 -9.48
CA TYR A 58 -0.08 18.21 -9.01
C TYR A 58 1.44 18.34 -8.90
N PHE A 59 2.08 17.36 -8.27
CA PHE A 59 3.53 17.28 -8.20
C PHE A 59 4.08 16.16 -9.08
N VAL A 60 5.31 16.36 -9.57
CA VAL A 60 6.10 15.33 -10.23
C VAL A 60 7.41 15.16 -9.47
N ILE A 61 7.75 13.91 -9.15
CA ILE A 61 8.97 13.53 -8.42
C ILE A 61 9.95 12.75 -9.31
N GLY A 62 11.24 12.82 -8.99
CA GLY A 62 12.29 12.04 -9.64
C GLY A 62 12.26 10.56 -9.24
N ASP A 63 12.94 9.71 -10.02
CA ASP A 63 13.01 8.28 -9.76
C ASP A 63 13.70 7.94 -8.43
N SER A 64 14.74 8.70 -8.06
CA SER A 64 15.41 8.51 -6.77
C SER A 64 14.46 8.71 -5.59
N LEU A 65 13.61 9.74 -5.62
CA LEU A 65 12.62 9.98 -4.58
C LEU A 65 11.48 8.95 -4.62
N LYS A 66 11.05 8.53 -5.81
CA LYS A 66 10.07 7.46 -6.00
C LYS A 66 10.53 6.15 -5.36
N GLU A 67 11.76 5.73 -5.65
CA GLU A 67 12.38 4.53 -5.07
C GLU A 67 12.59 4.67 -3.56
N GLN A 68 13.11 5.81 -3.09
CA GLN A 68 13.31 6.08 -1.66
C GLN A 68 12.01 6.00 -0.86
N LYS A 69 10.88 6.38 -1.48
CA LYS A 69 9.56 6.40 -0.85
C LYS A 69 8.67 5.22 -1.22
N GLN A 70 9.16 4.28 -2.03
CA GLN A 70 8.41 3.11 -2.52
C GLN A 70 7.09 3.49 -3.20
N LEU A 71 7.09 4.60 -3.94
CA LEU A 71 5.91 5.07 -4.63
C LEU A 71 5.74 4.34 -5.97
N SER A 72 4.49 4.06 -6.34
CA SER A 72 4.15 3.39 -7.60
C SER A 72 4.30 4.30 -8.83
N SER A 73 4.30 5.62 -8.63
CA SER A 73 4.28 6.61 -9.70
C SER A 73 5.15 7.84 -9.40
N ASN A 74 5.62 8.49 -10.46
CA ASN A 74 6.28 9.80 -10.39
C ASN A 74 5.27 10.96 -10.31
N LEU A 75 3.99 10.71 -10.53
CA LEU A 75 2.90 11.68 -10.39
C LEU A 75 2.30 11.58 -8.99
N VAL A 76 2.19 12.73 -8.31
CA VAL A 76 1.50 12.86 -7.02
C VAL A 76 0.36 13.86 -7.20
N GLU A 77 -0.87 13.37 -7.24
CA GLU A 77 -2.05 14.22 -7.38
C GLU A 77 -2.39 14.88 -6.03
N THR A 78 -2.64 16.19 -6.06
CA THR A 78 -3.16 16.93 -4.89
C THR A 78 -4.61 17.30 -5.10
N PRO A 79 -5.47 17.17 -4.07
CA PRO A 79 -6.77 17.81 -4.08
C PRO A 79 -6.60 19.33 -4.27
N VAL A 80 -7.46 19.93 -5.10
CA VAL A 80 -7.36 21.33 -5.59
C VAL A 80 -7.57 22.38 -4.48
N ALA A 81 -7.98 21.98 -3.28
CA ALA A 81 -8.10 22.85 -2.12
C ALA A 81 -6.95 22.57 -1.16
N GLN A 82 -6.23 23.62 -0.73
CA GLN A 82 -5.15 23.62 0.26
C GLN A 82 -3.71 23.47 -0.30
N ALA A 83 -3.21 24.60 -0.82
CA ALA A 83 -1.80 24.77 -1.18
C ALA A 83 -1.17 25.91 -0.35
N SER A 84 -1.15 25.75 0.97
CA SER A 84 -0.08 26.31 1.80
C SER A 84 1.05 25.28 1.87
N ASN A 85 2.30 25.74 1.88
CA ASN A 85 3.48 24.86 1.86
C ASN A 85 3.57 23.87 3.05
N ALA A 86 2.70 23.96 4.05
CA ALA A 86 2.60 23.04 5.19
C ALA A 86 1.69 21.81 4.90
N GLU A 87 0.76 21.91 3.95
CA GLU A 87 -0.28 20.88 3.72
C GLU A 87 0.18 19.74 2.81
N ILE A 88 1.28 19.91 2.07
CA ILE A 88 1.91 18.86 1.25
C ILE A 88 2.46 17.73 2.14
N ASP A 89 2.84 18.03 3.38
CA ASP A 89 3.29 17.01 4.33
C ASP A 89 2.11 16.19 4.91
N GLU A 90 0.90 16.75 5.03
CA GLU A 90 -0.32 16.00 5.43
C GLU A 90 -0.95 15.21 4.28
N ALA A 91 -0.96 15.75 3.06
CA ALA A 91 -1.43 15.03 1.87
C ALA A 91 -0.55 13.80 1.58
N ARG A 92 0.77 13.89 1.81
CA ARG A 92 1.69 12.75 1.80
C ARG A 92 1.36 11.72 2.89
N VAL A 93 0.96 12.14 4.08
CA VAL A 93 0.60 11.21 5.17
C VAL A 93 -0.71 10.49 4.85
N SER A 94 -1.74 11.18 4.35
CA SER A 94 -3.03 10.52 4.02
C SER A 94 -2.94 9.58 2.81
N GLN A 95 -2.24 9.96 1.72
CA GLN A 95 -2.05 9.04 0.57
C GLN A 95 -1.23 7.80 0.95
N ILE A 96 -0.18 7.96 1.77
CA ILE A 96 0.62 6.83 2.25
C ILE A 96 -0.18 5.95 3.23
N VAL A 97 -1.05 6.55 4.06
CA VAL A 97 -1.92 5.80 4.97
C VAL A 97 -2.98 5.02 4.20
N ASP A 98 -3.60 5.63 3.18
CA ASP A 98 -4.62 4.97 2.36
C ASP A 98 -4.00 3.86 1.47
N GLU A 99 -2.85 4.10 0.85
CA GLU A 99 -2.14 3.06 0.07
C GLU A 99 -1.65 1.92 0.97
N LYS A 100 -1.11 2.19 2.18
CA LYS A 100 -0.74 1.13 3.14
C LYS A 100 -1.96 0.39 3.70
N LEU A 101 -3.07 1.06 3.96
CA LEU A 101 -4.31 0.41 4.41
C LEU A 101 -4.90 -0.45 3.30
N GLN A 102 -4.83 -0.02 2.04
CA GLN A 102 -5.31 -0.78 0.90
C GLN A 102 -4.39 -1.97 0.57
N GLU A 103 -3.08 -1.81 0.72
CA GLU A 103 -2.10 -2.90 0.56
C GLU A 103 -2.21 -3.93 1.71
N GLN A 104 -2.39 -3.47 2.96
CA GLN A 104 -2.71 -4.37 4.09
C GLN A 104 -4.08 -5.03 3.95
N SER A 105 -5.10 -4.32 3.45
CA SER A 105 -6.43 -4.89 3.18
C SER A 105 -6.42 -5.89 2.02
N SER A 106 -5.54 -5.72 1.02
CA SER A 106 -5.36 -6.71 -0.05
C SER A 106 -4.57 -7.94 0.41
N THR A 107 -3.73 -7.78 1.44
CA THR A 107 -3.00 -8.88 2.09
C THR A 107 -3.93 -9.73 2.96
N ILE A 108 -4.95 -9.10 3.55
CA ILE A 108 -6.04 -9.74 4.30
C ILE A 108 -7.26 -9.89 3.37
N ASN A 109 -7.18 -10.78 2.38
CA ASN A 109 -8.37 -11.13 1.61
C ASN A 109 -9.21 -12.15 2.42
N ASP A 110 -10.54 -12.05 2.32
CA ASP A 110 -11.48 -12.90 3.06
C ASP A 110 -11.29 -14.40 2.78
N GLU A 111 -10.79 -14.77 1.59
CA GLU A 111 -10.51 -16.16 1.20
C GLU A 111 -9.33 -16.75 1.98
N ARG A 112 -8.29 -15.96 2.28
CA ARG A 112 -7.16 -16.39 3.11
C ARG A 112 -7.58 -16.61 4.55
N ILE A 113 -8.46 -15.74 5.08
CA ILE A 113 -9.06 -15.94 6.41
C ILE A 113 -9.90 -17.22 6.40
N LEU A 114 -10.74 -17.40 5.37
CA LEU A 114 -11.59 -18.59 5.23
C LEU A 114 -10.76 -19.88 5.23
N GLN A 115 -9.68 -19.93 4.44
CA GLN A 115 -8.78 -21.09 4.39
C GLN A 115 -8.08 -21.38 5.72
N ILE A 116 -7.66 -20.34 6.47
CA ILE A 116 -7.04 -20.53 7.79
C ILE A 116 -8.07 -21.11 8.77
N VAL A 117 -9.28 -20.56 8.79
CA VAL A 117 -10.37 -21.01 9.67
C VAL A 117 -10.80 -22.44 9.33
N GLU A 118 -10.94 -22.78 8.04
CA GLU A 118 -11.27 -24.13 7.59
C GLU A 118 -10.20 -25.15 8.02
N ASN A 119 -8.91 -24.81 7.87
CA ASN A 119 -7.81 -25.67 8.28
C ASN A 119 -7.78 -25.88 9.80
N GLU A 120 -8.01 -24.84 10.59
CA GLU A 120 -8.08 -24.96 12.06
C GLU A 120 -9.26 -25.80 12.53
N ILE A 121 -10.43 -25.65 11.90
CA ILE A 121 -11.63 -26.46 12.20
C ILE A 121 -11.35 -27.94 11.90
N ALA A 122 -10.80 -28.24 10.72
CA ALA A 122 -10.47 -29.62 10.34
C ALA A 122 -9.46 -30.27 11.31
N ASN A 123 -8.44 -29.51 11.74
CA ASN A 123 -7.46 -29.99 12.70
C ASN A 123 -8.09 -30.26 14.09
N ASN A 124 -8.96 -29.36 14.57
CA ASN A 124 -9.66 -29.53 15.85
C ASN A 124 -10.65 -30.71 15.84
N GLN A 125 -11.31 -30.97 14.70
CA GLN A 125 -12.17 -32.14 14.54
C GLN A 125 -11.34 -33.43 14.63
N THR A 126 -10.20 -33.48 13.94
CA THR A 126 -9.27 -34.61 13.98
C THR A 126 -8.77 -34.90 15.40
N LEU A 127 -8.38 -33.86 16.15
CA LEU A 127 -7.97 -33.99 17.55
C LEU A 127 -9.12 -34.50 18.43
N SER A 128 -10.34 -34.00 18.22
CA SER A 128 -11.52 -34.42 18.98
C SER A 128 -11.86 -35.90 18.75
N GLU A 129 -11.72 -36.39 17.52
CA GLU A 129 -11.92 -37.80 17.19
C GLU A 129 -10.85 -38.69 17.82
N LEU A 130 -9.58 -38.27 17.81
CA LEU A 130 -8.49 -38.98 18.45
C LEU A 130 -8.70 -39.10 19.97
N VAL A 131 -9.08 -37.99 20.62
CA VAL A 131 -9.39 -37.98 22.06
C VAL A 131 -10.58 -38.90 22.37
N ARG A 132 -11.65 -38.87 21.58
CA ARG A 132 -12.79 -39.78 21.76
C ARG A 132 -12.39 -41.25 21.60
N SER A 133 -11.55 -41.57 20.61
CA SER A 133 -11.03 -42.92 20.39
C SER A 133 -10.21 -43.40 21.60
N GLU A 134 -9.34 -42.53 22.12
CA GLU A 134 -8.47 -42.87 23.25
C GLU A 134 -9.25 -43.02 24.57
N VAL A 135 -10.22 -42.15 24.81
CA VAL A 135 -11.14 -42.29 25.96
C VAL A 135 -11.94 -43.59 25.86
N ALA A 136 -12.41 -43.96 24.67
CA ALA A 136 -13.14 -45.21 24.47
C ALA A 136 -12.27 -46.43 24.77
N LYS A 137 -11.01 -46.46 24.29
CA LYS A 137 -10.04 -47.52 24.59
C LYS A 137 -9.77 -47.64 26.10
N ASN A 138 -9.53 -46.51 26.77
CA ASN A 138 -9.24 -46.51 28.20
C ASN A 138 -10.44 -46.94 29.03
N LYS A 139 -11.67 -46.54 28.64
CA LYS A 139 -12.89 -47.02 29.29
C LYS A 139 -13.04 -48.54 29.17
N THR A 140 -12.83 -49.10 27.98
CA THR A 140 -12.84 -50.56 27.79
C THR A 140 -11.74 -51.28 28.57
N SER A 141 -10.59 -50.64 28.80
CA SER A 141 -9.49 -51.22 29.59
C SER A 141 -9.81 -51.21 31.10
N LEU A 142 -10.43 -50.15 31.62
CA LEU A 142 -10.87 -50.08 33.03
C LEU A 142 -12.00 -51.09 33.31
N ASP A 143 -12.98 -51.20 32.41
CA ASP A 143 -14.07 -52.17 32.55
C ASP A 143 -13.56 -53.63 32.61
N ILE A 144 -12.45 -53.96 31.93
CA ILE A 144 -11.82 -55.29 32.02
C ILE A 144 -11.01 -55.46 33.32
N SER A 145 -10.29 -54.44 33.77
CA SER A 145 -9.50 -54.51 35.01
C SER A 145 -10.37 -54.69 36.27
N ASP A 146 -11.55 -54.07 36.31
CA ASP A 146 -12.49 -54.20 37.42
C ASP A 146 -13.16 -55.59 37.49
N ILE A 147 -13.24 -56.32 36.36
CA ILE A 147 -13.74 -57.71 36.32
C ILE A 147 -12.69 -58.69 36.89
N ILE A 148 -11.40 -58.41 36.70
CA ILE A 148 -10.31 -59.29 37.16
C ILE A 148 -10.02 -59.10 38.66
N ALA A 149 -10.34 -57.94 39.25
CA ALA A 149 -10.13 -57.68 40.68
C ALA A 149 -11.18 -58.34 41.62
N PHE A 150 -12.25 -58.93 41.08
CA PHE A 150 -13.31 -59.60 41.84
C PHE A 150 -13.48 -61.10 41.53
N SER A 151 -12.55 -61.71 40.78
CA SER A 151 -12.51 -63.16 40.51
C SER A 151 -11.46 -63.84 41.38
#